data_AF-A0AAP0LD25-F1
#
_entry.id   AF-A0AAP0LD25-F1
#
_cell.length_a   1.000
_cell.length_b   1.000
_cell.length_c   1.000
_cell.angle_alpha   90.00
_cell.angle_beta   90.00
_cell.angle_gamma   90.00
#
_symmetry.space_group_name_H-M   'P 1'
#
loop_
_entity.id
_entity.type
_entity.pdbx_description
1 polymer ?
#
loop_
_entity_poly.entity_id
_entity_poly.type
_entity_poly.pdbx_seq_one_letter_code
_entity_poly.pdbx_strand_id
1 'polypeptide(L)' 'MKDAEAKGFNPGLIVLLVVVGLVLLFLVGNYALYVYAQKNLPPRKKKPVSKKKMKREKLKQGVSAPGE' A
#
# COMPACT_ATOMS: atom_id res chain seq x y z
N MET A 1 -17.75 -8.62 51.07
CA MET A 1 -18.51 -8.24 49.85
C MET A 1 -17.56 -7.39 49.03
N LYS A 2 -17.33 -7.73 47.75
CA LYS A 2 -16.53 -6.89 46.84
C LYS A 2 -17.48 -5.82 46.30
N ASP A 3 -17.41 -4.63 46.86
CA ASP A 3 -18.05 -3.45 46.29
C ASP A 3 -17.38 -3.17 44.93
N ALA A 4 -17.94 -3.75 43.88
CA ALA A 4 -17.62 -3.40 42.52
C ALA A 4 -18.25 -2.04 42.25
N GLU A 5 -17.61 -1.00 42.81
CA GLU A 5 -17.88 0.39 42.47
C GLU A 5 -17.77 0.50 40.96
N ALA A 6 -18.90 0.67 40.27
CA ALA A 6 -18.95 0.94 38.84
C ALA A 6 -18.44 2.38 38.61
N LYS A 7 -17.14 2.59 38.84
CA LYS A 7 -16.45 3.84 38.59
C LYS A 7 -16.32 3.97 37.08
N GLY A 8 -17.17 4.82 36.50
CA GLY A 8 -17.17 5.08 35.06
C GLY A 8 -15.78 5.51 34.55
N PHE A 9 -15.54 5.32 33.25
CA PHE A 9 -14.25 5.67 32.64
C PHE A 9 -13.93 7.16 32.81
N ASN A 10 -12.65 7.46 33.09
CA ASN A 10 -12.16 8.83 33.18
C ASN A 10 -12.34 9.54 31.81
N PRO A 11 -12.90 10.76 31.78
CA PRO A 11 -13.09 11.51 30.53
C PRO A 11 -11.81 11.67 29.72
N GLY A 12 -10.66 11.87 30.37
CA GLY A 12 -9.36 11.94 29.70
C GLY A 12 -8.93 10.63 29.03
N LEU A 13 -9.27 9.48 29.65
CA LEU A 13 -9.04 8.17 29.04
C LEU A 13 -9.96 7.95 27.84
N ILE A 14 -11.24 8.34 27.94
CA ILE A 14 -12.20 8.23 26.83
C ILE A 14 -11.69 9.07 25.64
N VAL A 15 -11.28 10.31 25.89
CA VAL A 15 -10.75 11.19 24.85
C VAL A 15 -9.49 10.60 24.21
N LEU A 16 -8.56 10.06 25.01
CA LEU A 16 -7.35 9.42 24.49
C LEU A 16 -7.70 8.24 23.57
N LEU A 17 -8.62 7.36 23.99
CA LEU A 17 -9.05 6.22 23.19
C LEU A 17 -9.73 6.67 21.88
N VAL A 18 -10.57 7.70 21.93
CA VAL A 18 -11.24 8.24 20.74
C VAL A 18 -10.23 8.83 19.76
N VAL A 19 -9.31 9.68 20.23
CA VAL A 19 -8.31 10.33 19.37
C VAL A 19 -7.37 9.29 18.75
N VAL A 20 -6.83 8.38 19.55
CA VAL A 20 -5.96 7.31 19.05
C VAL A 20 -6.72 6.40 18.09
N GLY A 21 -7.97 6.04 18.40
CA GLY A 21 -8.82 5.22 17.53
C GLY A 21 -9.09 5.88 16.18
N LEU A 22 -9.41 7.18 16.17
CA LEU A 22 -9.62 7.94 14.93
C LEU A 22 -8.35 8.03 14.09
N VAL A 23 -7.20 8.30 14.71
CA VAL A 23 -5.91 8.37 14.02
C VAL A 23 -5.54 7.01 13.43
N LEU A 24 -5.70 5.92 14.19
CA LEU A 24 -5.42 4.57 13.70
C LEU A 24 -6.37 4.20 12.55
N LEU A 25 -7.66 4.49 12.66
CA LEU A 25 -8.63 4.22 11.60
C LEU A 25 -8.29 5.00 10.33
N PHE A 26 -7.89 6.26 10.46
CA PHE A 26 -7.46 7.09 9.34
C PHE A 26 -6.20 6.52 8.66
N LEU A 27 -5.20 6.12 9.44
CA LEU A 27 -3.96 5.55 8.91
C LEU A 27 -4.20 4.20 8.22
N VAL A 28 -4.95 3.30 8.87
CA VAL A 28 -5.27 1.98 8.31
C VAL A 28 -6.13 2.12 7.06
N GLY A 29 -7.17 2.95 7.10
CA GLY A 29 -8.04 3.22 5.95
C GLY A 29 -7.26 3.81 4.77
N ASN A 30 -6.37 4.77 5.03
CA ASN A 30 -5.55 5.38 4.00
C ASN A 30 -4.54 4.39 3.41
N TYR A 31 -3.88 3.59 4.26
CA TYR A 31 -2.94 2.58 3.82
C TYR A 31 -3.62 1.48 3.00
N ALA A 32 -4.78 1.00 3.45
CA ALA A 32 -5.57 0.02 2.71
C ALA A 32 -5.98 0.56 1.34
N LEU A 33 -6.43 1.82 1.26
CA LEU A 33 -6.78 2.46 0.00
C LEU A 33 -5.56 2.64 -0.91
N TYR A 34 -4.41 3.03 -0.37
CA TYR A 34 -3.15 3.13 -1.10
C TYR A 34 -2.75 1.78 -1.72
N VAL A 35 -2.79 0.71 -0.92
CA VAL A 35 -2.46 -0.64 -1.39
C VAL A 35 -3.48 -1.13 -2.42
N TYR A 36 -4.76 -0.86 -2.21
CA TYR A 36 -5.81 -1.19 -3.19
C TYR A 36 -5.57 -0.46 -4.52
N ALA A 37 -5.27 0.84 -4.47
CA ALA A 37 -4.93 1.61 -5.65
C ALA A 37 -3.69 1.03 -6.33
N GLN A 38 -2.61 0.71 -5.61
CA GLN A 38 -1.42 0.10 -6.21
C GLN A 38 -1.70 -1.24 -6.90
N LYS A 39 -2.60 -2.07 -6.35
CA LYS A 39 -2.99 -3.35 -6.95
C LYS A 39 -3.82 -3.17 -8.22
N ASN A 40 -4.67 -2.15 -8.26
CA ASN A 40 -5.52 -1.83 -9.42
C ASN A 40 -4.86 -0.85 -10.39
N LEU A 41 -3.70 -0.30 -10.05
CA LEU A 41 -2.98 0.60 -10.92
C LEU A 41 -2.47 -0.22 -12.11
N PRO A 42 -2.75 0.21 -13.35
CA PRO A 42 -2.21 -0.45 -14.51
C PRO A 42 -0.68 -0.47 -14.42
N PRO A 43 -0.01 -1.55 -14.89
CA PRO A 43 1.43 -1.68 -14.80
C PRO A 43 2.05 -0.40 -15.36
N ARG A 44 2.78 0.32 -14.50
CA ARG A 44 3.46 1.57 -14.88
C ARG A 44 4.18 1.30 -16.18
N LYS A 45 3.74 1.93 -17.27
CA LYS A 45 4.35 1.76 -18.59
C LYS A 45 5.84 1.98 -18.41
N LYS A 46 6.62 0.89 -18.46
CA LYS A 46 8.08 0.97 -18.43
C LYS A 46 8.43 1.96 -19.54
N LYS A 47 9.26 2.97 -19.22
CA LYS A 47 9.68 3.96 -20.23
C LYS A 47 10.03 3.19 -21.50
N PRO A 48 9.41 3.51 -22.65
CA PRO A 48 9.61 2.71 -23.85
C PRO A 48 11.10 2.62 -24.11
N VAL A 49 11.61 1.41 -24.04
CA VAL A 49 13.02 1.17 -24.23
C VAL A 49 13.28 1.44 -25.71
N SER A 50 14.18 2.39 -26.01
CA SER A 50 14.52 2.73 -27.40
C SER A 50 14.76 1.43 -28.19
N LYS A 51 14.24 1.38 -29.43
CA LYS A 51 14.37 0.21 -30.31
C LYS A 51 15.82 -0.28 -30.42
N LYS A 52 16.80 0.63 -30.34
CA LYS A 52 18.24 0.32 -30.30
C LYS A 52 18.64 -0.49 -29.05
N LYS A 53 18.13 -0.15 -27.87
CA LYS A 53 18.40 -0.86 -26.62
C LYS A 53 17.66 -2.20 -26.58
N MET A 54 16.43 -2.30 -27.10
CA MET A 54 15.75 -3.59 -27.26
C MET A 54 16.50 -4.53 -28.21
N LYS A 55 16.97 -4.05 -29.36
CA LYS A 55 17.76 -4.87 -30.30
C LYS A 55 19.06 -5.33 -29.66
N ARG A 56 19.76 -4.46 -28.92
CA ARG A 56 21.00 -4.80 -28.21
C ARG A 56 20.79 -5.87 -27.12
N GLU A 57 19.71 -5.76 -26.35
CA GLU A 57 19.36 -6.77 -25.33
C GLU A 57 18.97 -8.11 -25.97
N LYS A 58 18.15 -8.11 -27.03
CA LYS A 58 17.79 -9.33 -27.78
C LYS A 58 19.01 -10.03 -28.39
N LEU A 59 19.94 -9.27 -28.97
CA LEU A 59 21.20 -9.80 -29.51
C LEU A 59 22.10 -10.38 -28.42
N LYS A 60 22.15 -9.76 -27.24
CA LYS A 60 22.90 -10.31 -26.09
C LYS A 60 22.29 -11.58 -25.51
N GLN A 61 20.97 -11.71 -25.59
CA GLN A 61 20.23 -12.89 -25.12
C GLN A 61 20.26 -14.04 -26.15
N GLY A 62 20.92 -13.86 -27.31
CA GLY A 62 20.99 -14.89 -28.34
C GLY A 62 19.65 -15.22 -28.99
N VAL A 63 18.63 -14.38 -28.78
CA VAL A 63 17.29 -14.60 -29.34
C VAL A 63 17.34 -14.21 -30.82
N SER A 64 17.25 -15.21 -31.70
CA SER A 64 17.14 -14.98 -33.14
C SER A 64 15.90 -14.10 -33.40
N ALA A 65 16.03 -13.18 -34.36
CA ALA A 65 14.90 -12.38 -34.77
C ALA A 65 13.79 -13.33 -35.27
N PRO A 66 12.51 -13.11 -34.93
CA PRO A 66 11.43 -13.92 -35.47
C PRO A 66 11.36 -13.63 -36.97
N GLY A 67 11.90 -14.54 -37.78
CA GLY A 67 12.09 -14.37 -39.22
C GLY A 67 13.35 -15.03 -39.80
N GLU A 68 13.77 -16.18 -39.23
CA GLU A 68 14.38 -17.27 -40.02
C GLU A 68 13.27 -18.30 -40.31
#